data_AF-A0A965AAF3-F1
#
_entry.id   AF-A0A965AAF3-F1
#
_cell.length_a   1.000
_cell.length_b   1.000
_cell.length_c   1.000
_cell.angle_alpha   90.00
_cell.angle_beta   90.00
_cell.angle_gamma   90.00
#
_symmetry.space_group_name_H-M   'P 1'
#
loop_
_entity.id
_entity.type
_entity.pdbx_description
1 polymer ?
#
loop_
_entity_poly.entity_id
_entity_poly.type
_entity_poly.pdbx_seq_one_letter_code
_entity_poly.pdbx_strand_id
1 'polypeptide(L)'
;MLAMDKLADFIHREHNALRPHVELIRVAGDAVGEVPLSILRELTNTVLGFLVSELMPHGRDDHDILYRTLEQATQTPGSTATMNREHLEMSKMADELGNLHALTVAEAELSERTTRELRRVLYGLYALINLHFAKEEEIYADVLEHRLSTTEKDLLVATLGRH
;
A
#
# COMPACT_ATOMS: atom_id res chain seq x y z
N MET A 1 7.25 29.97 -6.74
CA MET A 1 6.85 29.11 -5.62
C MET A 1 5.52 28.52 -6.03
N LEU A 2 5.55 27.33 -6.64
CA LEU A 2 4.34 26.64 -7.08
C LEU A 2 3.49 26.40 -5.83
N ALA A 3 2.22 26.85 -5.85
CA ALA A 3 1.29 26.45 -4.82
C ALA A 3 1.21 24.93 -4.90
N MET A 4 1.69 24.23 -3.87
CA MET A 4 1.48 22.80 -3.81
C MET A 4 -0.04 22.58 -3.69
N ASP A 5 -0.56 21.76 -4.58
CA ASP A 5 -1.99 21.58 -4.77
C ASP A 5 -2.57 20.74 -3.63
N LYS A 6 -3.62 21.27 -2.98
CA LYS A 6 -4.23 20.70 -1.76
C LYS A 6 -4.52 19.19 -1.84
N LEU A 7 -4.86 18.66 -3.03
CA LEU A 7 -5.18 17.25 -3.22
C LEU A 7 -3.92 16.38 -3.25
N ALA A 8 -2.93 16.73 -4.07
CA ALA A 8 -1.65 16.02 -4.12
C ALA A 8 -0.97 16.03 -2.75
N ASP A 9 -0.99 17.19 -2.08
CA ASP A 9 -0.46 17.33 -0.72
C ASP A 9 -1.21 16.49 0.31
N PHE A 10 -2.52 16.34 0.16
CA PHE A 10 -3.31 15.50 1.04
C PHE A 10 -2.91 14.02 0.88
N ILE A 11 -2.96 13.50 -0.35
CA ILE A 11 -2.61 12.10 -0.64
C ILE A 11 -1.17 11.82 -0.19
N HIS A 12 -0.24 12.71 -0.51
CA HIS A 12 1.16 12.57 -0.11
C HIS A 12 1.35 12.56 1.42
N ARG A 13 0.58 13.37 2.17
CA ARG A 13 0.63 13.34 3.65
C ARG A 13 0.11 12.02 4.23
N GLU A 14 -1.01 11.51 3.72
CA GLU A 14 -1.56 10.22 4.15
C GLU A 14 -0.54 9.10 3.91
N HIS A 15 0.01 9.01 2.70
CA HIS A 15 1.02 8.00 2.38
C HIS A 15 2.31 8.17 3.18
N ASN A 16 2.76 9.40 3.43
CA ASN A 16 3.93 9.65 4.27
C ASN A 16 3.77 9.12 5.69
N ALA A 17 2.56 9.10 6.26
CA ALA A 17 2.32 8.48 7.55
C ALA A 17 2.50 6.95 7.52
N LEU A 18 2.25 6.32 6.37
CA LEU A 18 2.39 4.87 6.16
C LEU A 18 3.80 4.44 5.75
N ARG A 19 4.59 5.32 5.10
CA ARG A 19 5.94 5.02 4.57
C ARG A 19 6.88 4.36 5.59
N PRO A 20 6.96 4.77 6.87
CA PRO A 20 7.82 4.09 7.84
C PRO A 20 7.46 2.60 8.03
N HIS A 21 6.17 2.27 8.00
CA HIS A 21 5.70 0.88 8.09
C HIS A 21 5.93 0.11 6.79
N VAL A 22 5.80 0.77 5.63
CA VAL A 22 6.17 0.17 4.33
C VAL A 22 7.66 -0.17 4.30
N GLU A 23 8.55 0.69 4.81
CA GLU A 23 9.98 0.39 4.92
C GLU A 23 10.26 -0.82 5.82
N LEU A 24 9.44 -1.05 6.85
CA LEU A 24 9.57 -2.24 7.69
C LEU A 24 9.38 -3.55 6.90
N ILE A 25 8.60 -3.54 5.82
CA ILE A 25 8.44 -4.69 4.93
C ILE A 25 9.78 -5.08 4.29
N ARG A 26 10.53 -4.10 3.78
CA ARG A 26 11.87 -4.32 3.22
C ARG A 26 12.84 -4.79 4.30
N VAL A 27 12.82 -4.16 5.47
CA VAL A 27 13.66 -4.56 6.62
C VAL A 27 13.39 -6.01 7.03
N ALA A 28 12.12 -6.42 7.06
CA ALA A 28 11.76 -7.81 7.31
C ALA A 28 12.31 -8.75 6.23
N GLY A 29 12.26 -8.33 4.95
CA GLY A 29 12.84 -9.07 3.82
C GLY A 29 14.35 -9.25 3.95
N ASP A 30 15.06 -8.19 4.31
CA ASP A 30 16.52 -8.18 4.54
C ASP A 30 16.90 -9.11 5.71
N ALA A 31 16.05 -9.20 6.73
CA ALA A 31 16.28 -10.01 7.93
C ALA A 31 16.11 -11.53 7.70
N VAL A 32 15.36 -11.95 6.67
CA VAL A 32 15.08 -13.37 6.41
C VAL A 32 16.40 -14.14 6.22
N GLY A 33 16.71 -15.08 7.12
CA GLY A 33 17.93 -15.89 7.07
C GLY A 33 19.19 -15.21 7.64
N GLU A 34 19.11 -13.93 8.02
CA GLU A 34 20.22 -13.16 8.57
C GLU A 34 20.09 -12.96 10.10
N VAL A 35 18.88 -13.09 10.64
CA VAL A 35 18.58 -12.90 12.07
C VAL A 35 18.01 -14.18 12.71
N PRO A 36 18.06 -14.30 14.05
CA PRO A 36 17.38 -15.38 14.76
C PRO A 36 15.89 -15.47 14.41
N LEU A 37 15.37 -16.69 14.30
CA LEU A 37 13.98 -16.95 13.91
C LEU A 37 12.94 -16.25 14.80
N SER A 38 13.24 -16.06 16.09
CA SER A 38 12.38 -15.28 17.00
C SER A 38 12.22 -13.82 16.56
N ILE A 39 13.31 -13.17 16.13
CA ILE A 39 13.27 -11.78 15.66
C ILE A 39 12.51 -11.70 14.33
N LEU A 40 12.74 -12.65 13.43
CA LEU A 40 12.02 -12.70 12.16
C LEU A 40 10.51 -12.89 12.34
N ARG A 41 10.08 -13.71 13.33
CA ARG A 41 8.67 -13.87 13.69
C ARG A 41 8.05 -12.54 14.14
N GLU A 42 8.73 -11.79 15.00
CA GLU A 42 8.24 -10.49 15.47
C GLU A 42 8.11 -9.47 14.34
N LEU A 43 9.12 -9.39 13.47
CA LEU A 43 9.11 -8.51 12.30
C LEU A 43 7.95 -8.85 11.34
N THR A 44 7.82 -10.13 10.97
CA THR A 44 6.76 -10.56 10.05
C THR A 44 5.36 -10.42 10.64
N ASN A 45 5.20 -10.64 11.95
CA ASN A 45 3.94 -10.38 12.65
C ASN A 45 3.59 -8.88 12.66
N THR A 46 4.59 -8.01 12.88
CA THR A 46 4.38 -6.55 12.85
C THR A 46 3.97 -6.08 11.46
N VAL A 47 4.65 -6.58 10.42
CA VAL A 47 4.29 -6.30 9.02
C VAL A 47 2.86 -6.77 8.71
N LEU A 48 2.47 -7.97 9.13
CA LEU A 48 1.11 -8.48 8.93
C LEU A 48 0.06 -7.62 9.64
N GLY A 49 0.35 -7.20 10.88
CA GLY A 49 -0.52 -6.28 11.63
C GLY A 49 -0.78 -4.99 10.87
N PHE A 50 0.28 -4.35 10.38
CA PHE A 50 0.21 -3.15 9.55
C PHE A 50 -0.61 -3.36 8.27
N LEU A 51 -0.30 -4.43 7.50
CA LEU A 51 -0.98 -4.70 6.24
C LEU A 51 -2.50 -4.86 6.42
N VAL A 52 -2.92 -5.62 7.43
CA VAL A 52 -4.33 -5.97 7.65
C VAL A 52 -5.09 -4.86 8.36
N SER A 53 -4.47 -4.18 9.32
CA SER A 53 -5.18 -3.26 10.21
C SER A 53 -5.08 -1.79 9.77
N GLU A 54 -4.13 -1.44 8.92
CA GLU A 54 -3.88 -0.05 8.52
C GLU A 54 -3.88 0.09 6.99
N LEU A 55 -2.99 -0.61 6.29
CA LEU A 55 -2.79 -0.38 4.84
C LEU A 55 -4.00 -0.79 3.99
N MET A 56 -4.53 -2.01 4.19
CA MET A 56 -5.68 -2.46 3.39
C MET A 56 -6.97 -1.69 3.69
N PRO A 57 -7.31 -1.35 4.95
CA PRO A 57 -8.44 -0.48 5.25
C PRO A 57 -8.32 0.90 4.57
N HIS A 58 -7.14 1.54 4.67
CA HIS A 58 -6.87 2.80 3.96
C HIS A 58 -7.15 2.65 2.46
N GLY A 59 -6.65 1.57 1.85
CA GLY A 59 -6.84 1.32 0.44
C GLY A 59 -8.25 0.86 0.01
N ARG A 60 -9.22 0.75 0.90
CA ARG A 60 -10.60 0.43 0.52
C ARG A 60 -11.49 1.66 0.50
N ASP A 61 -11.45 2.43 1.57
CA ASP A 61 -12.40 3.53 1.78
C ASP A 61 -12.03 4.76 0.92
N ASP A 62 -10.75 5.12 0.87
CA ASP A 62 -10.26 6.26 0.10
C ASP A 62 -10.29 6.01 -1.41
N HIS A 63 -9.99 4.79 -1.83
CA HIS A 63 -9.88 4.41 -3.24
C HIS A 63 -11.23 4.38 -3.95
N ASP A 64 -12.29 3.92 -3.28
CA ASP A 64 -13.64 3.97 -3.87
C ASP A 64 -14.07 5.41 -4.17
N ILE A 65 -13.66 6.38 -3.37
CA ILE A 65 -13.96 7.80 -3.60
C ILE A 65 -13.05 8.36 -4.70
N LEU A 66 -11.74 8.17 -4.56
CA LEU A 66 -10.74 8.72 -5.47
C LEU A 66 -10.90 8.17 -6.90
N TYR A 67 -11.05 6.86 -7.06
CA TYR A 67 -11.12 6.20 -8.36
C TYR A 67 -12.40 6.51 -9.10
N ARG A 68 -13.55 6.52 -8.40
CA ARG A 68 -14.81 6.97 -9.01
C ARG A 68 -14.72 8.42 -9.48
N THR A 69 -14.10 9.29 -8.69
CA THR A 69 -13.92 10.70 -9.07
C THR A 69 -13.03 10.82 -10.30
N LEU A 70 -11.93 10.05 -10.37
CA LEU A 70 -11.03 10.01 -11.53
C LEU A 70 -11.76 9.55 -12.80
N GLU A 71 -12.52 8.46 -12.73
CA GLU A 71 -13.25 7.94 -13.89
C GLU A 71 -14.33 8.90 -14.38
N GLN A 72 -15.03 9.58 -13.46
CA GLN A 72 -16.03 10.60 -13.79
C GLN A 72 -15.39 11.84 -14.42
N ALA A 73 -14.33 12.37 -13.83
CA ALA A 73 -13.64 13.56 -14.32
C ALA A 73 -12.98 13.35 -15.69
N THR A 74 -12.52 12.13 -15.96
CA THR A 74 -11.92 11.75 -17.26
C THR A 74 -12.94 11.18 -18.26
N GLN A 75 -14.19 10.97 -17.85
CA GLN A 75 -15.23 10.30 -18.65
C GLN A 75 -14.77 8.96 -19.23
N THR A 76 -13.92 8.23 -18.49
CA THR A 76 -13.31 6.98 -18.94
C THR A 76 -13.56 5.88 -17.90
N PRO A 77 -14.74 5.23 -17.95
CA PRO A 77 -15.07 4.13 -17.05
C PRO A 77 -14.08 2.97 -17.16
N GLY A 78 -13.68 2.41 -16.03
CA GLY A 78 -12.71 1.32 -15.96
C GLY A 78 -11.25 1.75 -16.12
N SER A 79 -10.94 3.05 -16.19
CA SER A 79 -9.54 3.53 -16.25
C SER A 79 -8.74 3.21 -14.98
N THR A 80 -9.40 2.88 -13.87
CA THR A 80 -8.77 2.45 -12.61
C THR A 80 -8.69 0.94 -12.42
N ALA A 81 -9.11 0.15 -13.42
CA ALA A 81 -9.12 -1.32 -13.32
C ALA A 81 -7.73 -1.92 -13.03
N THR A 82 -6.66 -1.25 -13.46
CA THR A 82 -5.28 -1.66 -13.17
C THR A 82 -4.95 -1.50 -11.68
N MET A 83 -5.39 -0.42 -11.03
CA MET A 83 -5.21 -0.21 -9.58
C MET A 83 -6.01 -1.21 -8.76
N ASN A 84 -7.26 -1.49 -9.14
CA ASN A 84 -8.06 -2.53 -8.48
C ASN A 84 -7.40 -3.92 -8.56
N ARG A 85 -6.71 -4.22 -9.68
CA ARG A 85 -5.95 -5.47 -9.82
C ARG A 85 -4.72 -5.50 -8.91
N GLU A 86 -4.08 -4.35 -8.64
CA GLU A 86 -2.97 -4.22 -7.70
C GLU A 86 -3.42 -4.47 -6.26
N HIS A 87 -4.54 -3.92 -5.81
CA HIS A 87 -5.08 -4.22 -4.48
C HIS A 87 -5.34 -5.71 -4.30
N LEU A 88 -5.97 -6.34 -5.31
CA LEU A 88 -6.19 -7.77 -5.27
C LEU A 88 -4.88 -8.56 -5.17
N GLU A 89 -3.80 -8.08 -5.80
CA GLU A 89 -2.48 -8.70 -5.68
C GLU A 89 -1.89 -8.50 -4.29
N MET A 90 -1.94 -7.28 -3.75
CA MET A 90 -1.47 -6.98 -2.39
C MET A 90 -2.20 -7.84 -1.34
N SER A 91 -3.52 -7.99 -1.45
CA SER A 91 -4.30 -8.86 -0.55
C SER A 91 -3.84 -10.31 -0.64
N LYS A 92 -3.66 -10.86 -1.85
CA LYS A 92 -3.16 -12.23 -2.03
C LYS A 92 -1.76 -12.42 -1.45
N MET A 93 -0.87 -11.46 -1.65
CA MET A 93 0.49 -11.52 -1.13
C MET A 93 0.54 -11.38 0.39
N ALA A 94 -0.36 -10.61 0.99
CA ALA A 94 -0.50 -10.53 2.45
C ALA A 94 -1.06 -11.83 3.05
N ASP A 95 -2.05 -12.46 2.41
CA ASP A 95 -2.53 -13.78 2.80
C ASP A 95 -1.40 -14.83 2.70
N GLU A 96 -0.61 -14.77 1.64
CA GLU A 96 0.57 -15.61 1.46
C GLU A 96 1.61 -15.38 2.56
N LEU A 97 1.89 -14.12 2.91
CA LEU A 97 2.76 -13.77 4.03
C LEU A 97 2.23 -14.33 5.35
N GLY A 98 0.93 -14.31 5.58
CA GLY A 98 0.28 -14.89 6.75
C GLY A 98 0.53 -16.39 6.87
N ASN A 99 0.39 -17.11 5.75
CA ASN A 99 0.69 -18.55 5.69
C ASN A 99 2.18 -18.84 5.94
N LEU A 100 3.08 -18.07 5.34
CA LEU A 100 4.52 -18.22 5.55
C LEU A 100 4.93 -17.87 6.99
N HIS A 101 4.32 -16.85 7.59
CA HIS A 101 4.51 -16.52 8.99
C HIS A 101 4.08 -17.67 9.91
N ALA A 102 2.94 -18.31 9.65
CA ALA A 102 2.50 -19.47 10.42
C ALA A 102 3.53 -20.62 10.40
N LEU A 103 4.18 -20.86 9.25
CA LEU A 103 5.29 -21.83 9.17
C LEU A 103 6.47 -21.43 10.04
N THR A 104 6.81 -20.13 10.07
CA THR A 104 7.89 -19.65 10.94
C THR A 104 7.61 -19.95 12.40
N VAL A 105 6.35 -19.91 12.84
CA VAL A 105 5.94 -20.22 14.23
C VAL A 105 5.96 -21.72 14.51
N ALA A 106 5.55 -22.54 13.54
CA ALA A 106 5.41 -23.99 13.70
C ALA A 106 6.77 -24.74 13.69
N GLU A 107 7.78 -24.20 13.00
CA GLU A 107 9.06 -24.86 12.79
C GLU A 107 10.17 -24.31 13.71
N ALA A 108 11.13 -25.16 14.08
CA ALA A 108 12.31 -24.75 14.85
C ALA A 108 13.32 -23.97 13.99
N GLU A 109 13.39 -24.30 12.70
CA GLU A 109 14.28 -23.69 11.70
C GLU A 109 13.53 -23.55 10.38
N LEU A 110 13.90 -22.56 9.56
CA LEU A 110 13.28 -22.36 8.26
C LEU A 110 13.92 -23.24 7.20
N SER A 111 13.09 -23.88 6.39
CA SER A 111 13.56 -24.47 5.13
C SER A 111 14.09 -23.39 4.19
N GLU A 112 15.03 -23.75 3.31
CA GLU A 112 15.51 -22.84 2.26
C GLU A 112 14.37 -22.36 1.35
N ARG A 113 13.36 -23.20 1.14
CA ARG A 113 12.19 -22.85 0.34
C ARG A 113 11.40 -21.73 1.02
N THR A 114 11.04 -21.91 2.29
CA THR A 114 10.29 -20.89 3.06
C THR A 114 11.07 -19.58 3.14
N THR A 115 12.39 -19.67 3.31
CA THR A 115 13.30 -18.51 3.30
C THR A 115 13.21 -17.73 1.97
N ARG A 116 13.26 -18.42 0.83
CA ARG A 116 13.13 -17.77 -0.48
C ARG A 116 11.74 -17.16 -0.71
N GLU A 117 10.68 -17.86 -0.32
CA GLU A 117 9.30 -17.38 -0.48
C GLU A 117 9.02 -16.16 0.40
N LEU A 118 9.50 -16.13 1.66
CA LEU A 118 9.39 -14.95 2.52
C LEU A 118 10.06 -13.73 1.90
N ARG A 119 11.29 -13.87 1.40
CA ARG A 119 12.00 -12.77 0.71
C ARG A 119 11.21 -12.29 -0.52
N ARG A 120 10.72 -13.22 -1.34
CA ARG A 120 9.92 -12.88 -2.54
C ARG A 120 8.68 -12.06 -2.17
N VAL A 121 7.91 -12.52 -1.19
CA VAL A 121 6.65 -11.86 -0.79
C VAL A 121 6.92 -10.49 -0.18
N LEU A 122 7.90 -10.39 0.72
CA LEU A 122 8.22 -9.13 1.40
C LEU A 122 8.74 -8.08 0.42
N TYR A 123 9.70 -8.41 -0.44
CA TYR A 123 10.19 -7.44 -1.44
C TYR A 123 9.14 -7.11 -2.50
N GLY A 124 8.32 -8.09 -2.89
CA GLY A 124 7.23 -7.86 -3.84
C GLY A 124 6.17 -6.92 -3.28
N LEU A 125 5.76 -7.10 -2.03
CA LEU A 125 4.86 -6.17 -1.32
C LEU A 125 5.47 -4.78 -1.23
N TYR A 126 6.72 -4.67 -0.78
CA TYR A 126 7.43 -3.39 -0.68
C TYR A 126 7.44 -2.62 -2.01
N ALA A 127 7.82 -3.29 -3.10
CA ALA A 127 7.89 -2.67 -4.42
C ALA A 127 6.49 -2.28 -4.94
N LEU A 128 5.51 -3.18 -4.79
CA LEU A 128 4.15 -2.95 -5.28
C LEU A 128 3.46 -1.80 -4.55
N ILE A 129 3.60 -1.72 -3.22
CA ILE A 129 3.00 -0.64 -2.41
C ILE A 129 3.63 0.71 -2.75
N ASN A 130 4.95 0.79 -2.88
CA ASN A 130 5.61 2.04 -3.26
C ASN A 130 5.20 2.51 -4.66
N LEU A 131 5.09 1.59 -5.62
CA LEU A 131 4.61 1.94 -6.96
C LEU A 131 3.15 2.41 -6.93
N HIS A 132 2.33 1.78 -6.10
CA HIS A 132 0.93 2.16 -5.92
C HIS A 132 0.80 3.59 -5.41
N PHE A 133 1.50 3.92 -4.32
CA PHE A 133 1.53 5.28 -3.77
C PHE A 133 2.01 6.30 -4.81
N ALA A 134 3.07 5.98 -5.56
CA ALA A 134 3.58 6.87 -6.61
C ALA A 134 2.54 7.12 -7.71
N LYS A 135 1.77 6.11 -8.13
CA LYS A 135 0.70 6.31 -9.13
C LYS A 135 -0.37 7.27 -8.65
N GLU A 136 -0.75 7.19 -7.39
CA GLU A 136 -1.79 8.06 -6.85
C GLU A 136 -1.28 9.48 -6.65
N GLU A 137 -0.10 9.63 -6.07
CA GLU A 137 0.55 10.91 -5.79
C GLU A 137 0.97 11.65 -7.08
N GLU A 138 1.51 10.95 -8.07
CA GLU A 138 2.14 11.58 -9.24
C GLU A 138 1.23 11.60 -10.46
N ILE A 139 0.35 10.60 -10.62
CA ILE A 139 -0.47 10.46 -11.83
C ILE A 139 -1.91 10.85 -11.55
N TYR A 140 -2.55 10.27 -10.53
CA TYR A 140 -3.98 10.50 -10.30
C TYR A 140 -4.24 11.90 -9.74
N ALA A 141 -3.40 12.34 -8.80
CA ALA A 141 -3.48 13.71 -8.29
C ALA A 141 -3.32 14.74 -9.42
N ASP A 142 -2.33 14.57 -10.31
CA ASP A 142 -2.10 15.47 -11.46
C ASP A 142 -3.29 15.48 -12.44
N VAL A 143 -3.84 14.30 -12.77
CA VAL A 143 -5.02 14.22 -13.65
C VAL A 143 -6.21 14.94 -13.04
N LEU A 144 -6.49 14.72 -11.75
CA LEU A 144 -7.62 15.37 -11.07
C LEU A 144 -7.40 16.87 -10.90
N GLU A 145 -6.17 17.30 -10.66
CA GLU A 145 -5.79 18.70 -10.55
C GLU A 145 -6.17 19.49 -11.82
N HIS A 146 -5.93 18.91 -12.99
CA HIS A 146 -6.25 19.54 -14.27
C HIS A 146 -7.72 19.40 -14.69
N ARG A 147 -8.50 18.55 -14.02
CA ARG A 147 -9.88 18.22 -14.43
C ARG A 147 -10.95 18.78 -13.50
N LEU A 148 -10.61 19.01 -12.23
CA LEU A 148 -11.53 19.49 -11.21
C LEU A 148 -11.37 20.99 -10.95
N SER A 149 -12.49 21.67 -10.69
CA SER A 149 -12.48 23.02 -10.14
C SER A 149 -11.95 23.03 -8.70
N THR A 150 -11.53 24.19 -8.20
CA THR A 150 -11.08 24.35 -6.80
C THR A 150 -12.11 23.83 -5.79
N THR A 151 -13.39 24.10 -6.02
CA THR A 151 -14.48 23.66 -5.14
C THR A 151 -14.63 22.13 -5.13
N GLU A 152 -14.51 21.48 -6.29
CA GLU A 152 -14.59 20.02 -6.39
C GLU A 152 -13.40 19.35 -5.69
N LYS A 153 -12.19 19.94 -5.81
CA LYS A 153 -10.99 19.45 -5.10
C LYS A 153 -11.13 19.59 -3.58
N ASP A 154 -11.62 20.73 -3.10
CA ASP A 154 -11.86 20.94 -1.67
C ASP A 154 -12.90 19.94 -1.12
N LEU A 155 -13.95 19.64 -1.88
CA LEU A 155 -14.94 18.64 -1.51
C LEU A 155 -14.37 17.22 -1.49
N LEU A 156 -13.53 16.87 -2.48
CA LEU A 156 -12.85 15.58 -2.54
C LEU A 156 -11.95 15.37 -1.32
N VAL A 157 -11.07 16.32 -1.02
CA VAL A 157 -10.18 16.26 0.16
C VAL A 157 -10.98 16.15 1.45
N ALA A 158 -12.05 16.94 1.60
CA ALA A 158 -12.92 16.86 2.77
C ALA A 158 -13.70 15.54 2.86
N THR A 159 -13.83 14.79 1.77
CA THR A 159 -14.51 13.50 1.73
C THR A 159 -13.57 12.35 2.06
N LEU A 160 -12.33 12.41 1.55
CA LEU A 160 -11.28 11.46 1.90
C LEU A 160 -10.94 11.54 3.41
N GLY A 161 -10.74 12.74 3.96
CA GLY A 161 -10.39 12.91 5.37
C GLY A 161 -11.50 12.67 6.41
N ARG A 162 -12.60 11.98 6.06
CA ARG A 162 -13.69 11.64 7.00
C ARG A 162 -13.62 10.21 7.55
N HIS A 163 -12.66 9.43 7.09
CA HIS A 163 -12.38 8.07 7.53
C HIS A 163 -11.15 8.06 8.46
#